data_AF-A0A965PQX7-F1
#
_entry.id   AF-A0A965PQX7-F1
#
_cell.length_a   1.000
_cell.length_b   1.000
_cell.length_c   1.000
_cell.angle_alpha   90.00
_cell.angle_beta   90.00
_cell.angle_gamma   90.00
#
_symmetry.space_group_name_H-M   'P 1'
#
loop_
_entity.id
_entity.type
_entity.pdbx_description
1 polymer ?
#
loop_
_entity_poly.entity_id
_entity_poly.type
_entity_poly.pdbx_seq_one_letter_code
_entity_poly.pdbx_strand_id
1 'polypeptide(L)'
;SGDNINIHAYWYMDGARYSKFLGSVKIGMRHTYVIMPSEKTHNLHVIGRGIACTVPVPGSRYGYHLGPYFGGNQIAPHDMTIYMDKL
;
A
#
# COMPACT_ATOMS: atom_id res chain seq x y z
N SER A 1 7.70 15.43 21.40
CA SER A 1 7.56 14.02 20.99
C SER A 1 6.95 14.01 19.61
N GLY A 2 7.59 13.40 18.61
CA GLY A 2 7.12 13.51 17.23
C GLY A 2 6.03 12.48 16.94
N ASP A 3 4.86 12.95 16.50
CA ASP A 3 3.80 12.07 16.02
C ASP A 3 4.28 11.32 14.77
N ASN A 4 4.08 10.00 14.77
CA ASN A 4 4.40 9.13 13.64
C ASN A 4 3.12 8.60 13.00
N ILE A 5 3.19 8.33 11.70
CA ILE A 5 2.12 7.67 10.97
C ILE A 5 2.54 6.21 10.75
N ASN A 6 1.66 5.27 11.12
CA ASN A 6 1.84 3.86 10.83
C ASN A 6 1.29 3.54 9.44
N ILE A 7 2.14 2.97 8.59
CA ILE A 7 1.78 2.61 7.23
C ILE A 7 1.47 1.13 7.18
N HIS A 8 0.27 0.82 6.69
CA HIS A 8 -0.21 -0.55 6.51
C HIS A 8 -0.60 -0.76 5.05
N ALA A 9 -0.27 -1.94 4.52
CA ALA A 9 -0.93 -2.48 3.35
C ALA A 9 -2.11 -3.34 3.80
N TYR A 10 -3.22 -3.33 3.07
CA TYR A 10 -4.30 -4.29 3.26
C TYR A 10 -4.81 -4.77 1.90
N TRP A 11 -5.36 -5.98 1.91
CA TRP A 11 -5.94 -6.62 0.73
C TRP A 11 -7.04 -7.58 1.17
N TYR A 12 -7.83 -8.03 0.20
CA TYR A 12 -8.87 -9.01 0.41
C TYR A 12 -8.52 -10.31 -0.32
N MET A 13 -8.74 -11.44 0.35
CA MET A 13 -8.57 -12.77 -0.21
C MET A 13 -9.76 -13.61 0.25
N ASP A 14 -10.52 -14.15 -0.70
CA ASP A 14 -11.71 -14.96 -0.44
C ASP A 14 -12.71 -14.29 0.53
N GLY A 15 -12.88 -12.98 0.39
CA GLY A 15 -13.76 -12.16 1.24
C GLY A 15 -13.18 -11.79 2.61
N ALA A 16 -12.04 -12.36 3.02
CA ALA A 16 -11.35 -11.99 4.25
C ALA A 16 -10.36 -10.84 4.04
N ARG A 17 -10.35 -9.88 4.98
CA ARG A 17 -9.41 -8.75 4.97
C ARG A 17 -8.11 -9.15 5.66
N TYR A 18 -6.99 -8.96 4.97
CA TYR A 18 -5.65 -9.11 5.49
C TYR A 18 -4.95 -7.75 5.55
N SER A 19 -3.98 -7.62 6.45
CA SER A 19 -3.15 -6.42 6.50
C SER A 19 -1.72 -6.74 6.93
N LYS A 20 -0.79 -5.88 6.53
CA LYS A 20 0.62 -5.95 6.87
C LYS A 20 1.12 -4.57 7.27
N PHE A 21 1.71 -4.47 8.45
CA PHE A 21 2.46 -3.30 8.86
C PHE A 21 3.74 -3.18 8.02
N LEU A 22 3.90 -2.05 7.32
CA LEU A 22 5.07 -1.76 6.48
C LEU A 22 6.11 -0.89 7.21
N GLY A 23 5.69 -0.20 8.27
CA GLY A 23 6.56 0.59 9.12
C GLY A 23 5.93 1.89 9.59
N SER A 24 6.66 2.58 10.46
CA SER A 24 6.30 3.91 10.96
C SER A 24 7.13 4.98 10.26
N VAL A 25 6.51 6.12 9.96
CA VAL A 25 7.14 7.28 9.31
C VAL A 25 6.89 8.55 10.11
N LYS A 26 7.87 9.46 10.10
CA LYS A 26 7.75 10.77 10.74
C LYS A 26 6.93 11.70 9.85
N ILE A 27 6.07 12.50 10.47
CA ILE A 27 5.38 13.59 9.77
C ILE A 27 6.41 14.61 9.26
N GLY A 28 6.19 15.14 8.06
CA GLY A 28 7.09 16.10 7.39
C GLY A 28 8.26 15.47 6.64
N MET A 29 8.37 14.13 6.61
CA MET A 29 9.37 13.42 5.82
C MET A 29 8.78 12.81 4.55
N ARG A 30 9.55 12.84 3.46
CA ARG A 30 9.18 12.17 2.21
C ARG A 30 9.56 10.70 2.27
N HIS A 31 8.59 9.84 2.00
CA HIS A 31 8.78 8.39 1.86
C HIS A 31 8.18 7.93 0.53
N THR A 32 8.84 6.97 -0.13
CA THR A 32 8.41 6.43 -1.43
C THR A 32 8.05 4.96 -1.30
N TYR A 33 6.87 4.62 -1.78
CA TYR A 33 6.31 3.27 -1.78
C TYR A 33 5.96 2.89 -3.22
N VAL A 34 6.28 1.66 -3.60
CA VAL A 34 6.05 1.15 -4.95
C VAL A 34 5.26 -0.15 -4.86
N ILE A 35 4.21 -0.26 -5.67
CA ILE A 35 3.49 -1.52 -5.90
C ILE A 35 3.91 -2.02 -7.28
N MET A 36 4.49 -3.21 -7.34
CA MET A 36 4.87 -3.89 -8.58
C MET A 36 3.88 -5.03 -8.81
N PRO A 37 2.84 -4.82 -9.64
CA PRO A 37 1.88 -5.86 -9.96
C PRO A 37 2.50 -6.91 -10.88
N SER A 38 2.05 -8.15 -10.71
CA SER A 38 2.29 -9.29 -11.60
C SER A 38 1.03 -10.14 -11.67
N GLU A 39 0.99 -11.13 -12.55
CA GLU A 39 -0.17 -12.00 -12.76
C GLU A 39 -0.61 -12.77 -11.51
N LYS A 40 0.32 -13.11 -10.62
CA LYS A 40 0.06 -13.97 -9.45
C LYS A 40 0.31 -13.30 -8.12
N THR A 41 1.05 -12.19 -8.11
CA THR A 41 1.42 -11.49 -6.90
C THR A 41 1.55 -9.99 -7.14
N HIS A 42 1.43 -9.21 -6.07
CA HIS A 42 1.82 -7.80 -6.05
C HIS A 42 2.93 -7.64 -5.02
N ASN A 43 4.06 -7.09 -5.44
CA ASN A 43 5.18 -6.83 -4.54
C ASN A 43 5.15 -5.37 -4.08
N LEU A 44 5.11 -5.17 -2.78
CA LEU A 44 5.17 -3.85 -2.16
C LEU A 44 6.60 -3.59 -1.71
N HIS A 45 7.18 -2.51 -2.23
CA HIS A 45 8.54 -2.08 -1.95
C HIS A 45 8.52 -0.73 -1.25
N VAL A 46 9.26 -0.65 -0.15
CA VAL A 46 9.58 0.63 0.50
C VAL A 46 11.00 1.03 0.08
N ILE A 47 11.12 2.14 -0.66
CA ILE A 47 12.42 2.60 -1.15
C ILE A 47 13.35 2.88 0.04
N GLY A 48 14.56 2.33 -0.02
CA GLY A 48 15.54 2.36 1.08
C GLY A 48 15.38 1.26 2.15
N ARG A 49 14.32 0.44 2.10
CA ARG A 49 14.15 -0.73 2.99
C ARG A 49 14.01 -2.08 2.27
N GLY A 50 13.69 -2.07 0.97
CA GLY A 50 13.51 -3.30 0.19
C GLY A 50 12.06 -3.79 0.12
N ILE A 51 11.85 -5.00 -0.39
CA ILE A 51 10.52 -5.62 -0.49
C ILE A 51 9.97 -5.80 0.92
N ALA A 52 8.85 -5.12 1.20
CA ALA A 52 8.20 -5.13 2.51
C ALA A 52 7.10 -6.20 2.60
N CYS A 53 6.45 -6.52 1.47
CA CYS A 53 5.38 -7.50 1.42
C CYS A 53 5.19 -8.03 0.00
N THR A 54 4.82 -9.30 -0.12
CA THR A 54 4.30 -9.91 -1.35
C THR A 54 2.87 -10.33 -1.07
N VAL A 55 1.93 -9.74 -1.79
CA VAL A 55 0.50 -10.03 -1.70
C VAL A 55 0.16 -11.06 -2.78
N PRO A 56 -0.41 -12.22 -2.43
CA PRO A 56 -0.86 -13.17 -3.44
C PRO A 56 -2.12 -12.63 -4.12
N VAL A 57 -2.15 -12.72 -5.44
CA VAL A 57 -3.27 -12.31 -6.29
C VAL A 57 -3.67 -13.52 -7.12
N PRO A 58 -4.53 -14.40 -6.59
CA PRO A 58 -5.04 -15.52 -7.38
C PRO A 58 -5.78 -14.95 -8.59
N GLY A 59 -5.40 -15.41 -9.79
CA GLY A 59 -6.05 -14.99 -11.02
C GLY A 59 -7.56 -15.23 -10.94
N SER A 60 -8.35 -14.20 -11.24
CA SER A 60 -9.80 -14.27 -11.26
C SER A 60 -10.33 -13.60 -12.51
N ARG A 61 -11.43 -14.13 -13.06
CA ARG A 61 -12.15 -13.50 -14.18
C ARG A 61 -12.77 -12.16 -13.79
N TYR A 62 -13.04 -11.99 -12.49
CA TYR A 62 -13.63 -10.77 -11.93
C TYR A 62 -12.84 -10.33 -10.69
N GLY A 63 -12.53 -9.05 -10.62
CA GLY A 63 -11.80 -8.47 -9.50
C GLY A 63 -11.94 -6.95 -9.47
N TYR A 64 -11.61 -6.36 -8.34
CA TYR A 64 -11.58 -4.91 -8.18
C TYR A 64 -10.11 -4.46 -8.19
N HIS A 65 -9.78 -3.54 -9.10
CA HIS A 65 -8.49 -2.85 -9.04
C HIS A 65 -8.60 -1.74 -7.99
N LEU A 66 -8.12 -2.01 -6.78
CA LEU A 66 -7.99 -1.00 -5.74
C LEU A 66 -6.68 -0.24 -5.99
N GLY A 67 -6.79 1.01 -6.45
CA GLY A 67 -5.65 1.90 -6.53
C GLY A 67 -5.09 2.24 -5.14
N PRO A 68 -3.88 2.80 -5.05
CA PRO A 68 -3.39 3.34 -3.80
C PRO A 68 -4.35 4.42 -3.30
N TYR A 69 -4.75 4.37 -2.03
CA TYR A 69 -5.45 5.48 -1.40
C TYR A 69 -5.15 5.48 0.09
N PHE A 70 -5.15 6.67 0.69
CA PHE A 70 -5.34 6.80 2.13
C PHE A 70 -6.80 7.13 2.36
N GLY A 71 -7.44 6.43 3.29
CA GLY A 71 -8.86 6.56 3.52
C GLY A 71 -9.25 6.21 4.96
N GLY A 72 -10.55 6.18 5.17
CA GLY A 72 -11.19 6.21 6.48
C GLY A 72 -12.25 7.32 6.49
N ASN A 73 -12.70 7.71 7.68
CA ASN A 73 -13.66 8.80 7.88
C ASN A 73 -12.98 10.12 8.30
N GLN A 74 -11.64 10.21 8.19
CA GLN A 74 -10.87 11.39 8.60
C GLN A 74 -10.00 11.89 7.45
N ILE A 75 -9.79 13.21 7.42
CA ILE A 75 -8.90 13.87 6.47
C ILE A 75 -7.46 13.45 6.77
N ALA A 76 -6.69 13.13 5.72
CA ALA A 76 -5.28 12.78 5.89
C ALA A 76 -4.49 13.98 6.42
N PRO A 77 -3.62 13.80 7.44
CA PRO A 77 -2.83 14.90 8.03
C PRO A 77 -1.60 15.28 7.20
N HIS A 78 -1.53 14.85 5.94
CA HIS A 78 -0.37 15.01 5.06
C HIS A 78 -0.80 15.10 3.60
N ASP A 79 0.02 15.76 2.79
CA ASP A 79 -0.14 15.78 1.34
C ASP A 79 0.29 14.46 0.71
N MET A 80 -0.37 14.09 -0.39
CA MET A 80 -0.05 12.90 -1.15
C MET A 80 -0.03 13.19 -2.63
N THR A 81 0.91 12.55 -3.32
CA THR A 81 0.90 12.48 -4.77
C THR A 81 0.92 11.02 -5.19
N ILE A 82 -0.06 10.62 -5.99
CA ILE A 82 -0.16 9.28 -6.54
C ILE A 82 0.22 9.37 -8.01
N TYR A 83 1.23 8.61 -8.41
CA TYR A 83 1.61 8.43 -9.80
C TYR A 83 1.18 7.04 -10.23
N MET A 84 0.34 6.97 -11.27
CA MET A 84 -0.14 5.72 -11.85
C MET A 84 0.29 5.67 -13.31
N ASP A 85 1.10 4.69 -13.65
CA ASP A 85 1.40 4.37 -15.05
C ASP A 85 0.35 3.38 -15.57
N LYS A 86 0.02 3.48 -16.86
CA LYS A 86 -0.80 2.45 -17.51
C LYS A 86 0.03 1.17 -17.59
N LEU A 87 -0.56 0.06 -17.14
CA LEU A 87 -0.06 -1.29 -17.37
C LEU A 87 -0.11 -1.64 -18.86
#